data_AF-A0A450VCK8-F1
#
_entry.id   AF-A0A450VCK8-F1
#
_cell.length_a   1.000
_cell.length_b   1.000
_cell.length_c   1.000
_cell.angle_alpha   90.00
_cell.angle_beta   90.00
_cell.angle_gamma   90.00
#
_symmetry.space_group_name_H-M   'P 1'
#
loop_
_entity.id
_entity.type
_entity.pdbx_description
1 polymer ?
#
loop_
_entity_poly.entity_id
_entity_poly.type
_entity_poly.pdbx_seq_one_letter_code
_entity_poly.pdbx_strand_id
1 'polypeptide(L)'
;GNGRARRALIESGWSYRFPARKTKHLRHKEADASEEAKAVAWKAQKRLCGRYYTLTRAGKNTKLVCVAIARELAGFVWGIVCQEMPKLAVH
;
A
#
# COMPACT_ATOMS: atom_id res chain seq x y z
N GLY A 1 -5.93 -4.52 -19.89
CA GLY A 1 -5.45 -4.03 -18.59
C GLY A 1 -4.30 -4.86 -18.07
N ASN A 2 -3.37 -4.28 -17.31
CA ASN A 2 -2.15 -4.96 -16.86
C ASN A 2 -2.43 -6.05 -15.80
N GLY A 3 -2.52 -7.31 -16.25
CA GLY A 3 -2.81 -8.46 -15.39
C GLY A 3 -1.73 -8.73 -14.34
N ARG A 4 -0.46 -8.44 -14.65
CA ARG A 4 0.66 -8.59 -13.71
C ARG A 4 0.55 -7.60 -12.55
N ALA A 5 0.28 -6.34 -12.85
CA ALA A 5 0.07 -5.31 -11.83
C ALA A 5 -1.10 -5.66 -10.91
N ARG A 6 -2.22 -6.13 -11.48
CA ARG A 6 -3.37 -6.60 -10.69
C ARG A 6 -2.99 -7.73 -9.73
N ARG A 7 -2.26 -8.74 -10.23
CA ARG A 7 -1.83 -9.87 -9.41
C ARG A 7 -0.94 -9.40 -8.26
N ALA A 8 0.06 -8.56 -8.54
CA ALA A 8 0.96 -8.03 -7.54
C ALA A 8 0.22 -7.24 -6.44
N LEU A 9 -0.78 -6.42 -6.80
CA LEU A 9 -1.59 -5.69 -5.82
C LEU A 9 -2.43 -6.62 -4.94
N ILE A 10 -3.02 -7.66 -5.52
CA ILE A 10 -3.82 -8.65 -4.77
C ILE A 10 -2.94 -9.46 -3.82
N GLU A 11 -1.78 -9.92 -4.28
CA GLU A 11 -0.81 -10.65 -3.46
C GLU A 11 -0.29 -9.79 -2.30
N SER A 12 0.00 -8.51 -2.58
CA SER A 12 0.37 -7.53 -1.54
C SER A 12 -0.71 -7.36 -0.48
N GLY A 13 -1.99 -7.48 -0.86
CA GLY A 13 -3.14 -7.41 0.04
C GLY A 13 -3.05 -8.36 1.25
N TRP A 14 -2.46 -9.54 1.08
CA TRP A 14 -2.28 -10.52 2.17
C TRP A 14 -1.31 -10.03 3.25
N SER A 15 -0.34 -9.19 2.90
CA SER A 15 0.66 -8.69 3.85
C SER A 15 0.05 -7.75 4.89
N TYR A 16 -1.07 -7.09 4.56
CA TYR A 16 -1.75 -6.16 5.47
C TYR A 16 -2.57 -6.84 6.57
N ARG A 17 -2.61 -8.18 6.60
CA ARG A 17 -3.14 -8.94 7.75
C ARG A 17 -2.30 -8.78 9.02
N PHE A 18 -1.05 -8.35 8.86
CA PHE A 18 -0.12 -8.13 9.96
C PHE A 18 -0.18 -6.67 10.43
N PRO A 19 0.14 -6.38 11.70
CA PRO A 19 0.19 -5.01 12.21
C PRO A 19 1.16 -4.12 11.41
N ALA A 20 0.81 -2.84 11.25
CA ALA A 20 1.67 -1.87 10.60
C ALA A 20 2.97 -1.69 11.40
N ARG A 21 4.12 -1.92 10.75
CA ARG A 21 5.45 -1.86 11.36
C ARG A 21 6.46 -1.29 10.36
N LYS A 22 7.36 -0.42 10.81
CA LYS A 22 8.55 -0.01 10.06
C LYS A 22 9.74 -0.89 10.43
N THR A 23 9.83 -2.06 9.82
CA THR A 23 10.96 -2.98 10.02
C THR A 23 12.24 -2.41 9.39
N LYS A 24 13.42 -2.91 9.81
CA LYS A 24 14.72 -2.51 9.23
C LYS A 24 14.74 -2.67 7.71
N HIS A 25 14.14 -3.75 7.20
CA HIS A 25 13.99 -4.01 5.77
C HIS A 25 13.18 -2.93 5.05
N LEU A 26 12.04 -2.53 5.62
CA LEU A 26 11.21 -1.47 5.02
C LEU A 26 11.89 -0.11 5.07
N ARG A 27 12.62 0.19 6.16
CA ARG A 27 13.43 1.41 6.28
C ARG A 27 14.53 1.48 5.22
N HIS A 28 15.17 0.35 4.93
CA HIS A 28 16.16 0.29 3.86
C HIS A 28 15.49 0.53 2.49
N LYS A 29 14.34 -0.09 2.23
CA LYS A 29 13.62 0.10 0.96
C LYS A 29 13.12 1.52 0.73
N GLU A 30 12.80 2.25 1.79
CA GLU A 30 12.37 3.64 1.69
C GLU A 30 13.52 4.64 1.76
N ALA A 31 14.79 4.21 1.91
CA ALA A 31 15.93 5.10 2.14
C ALA A 31 16.04 6.22 1.09
N ASP A 32 15.90 5.86 -0.18
CA ASP A 32 16.01 6.78 -1.32
C ASP A 32 14.68 7.46 -1.69
N ALA A 33 13.60 7.17 -0.96
CA ALA A 33 12.31 7.81 -1.19
C ALA A 33 12.26 9.21 -0.56
N SER A 34 11.50 10.12 -1.16
CA SER A 34 11.22 11.42 -0.58
C SER A 34 10.48 11.31 0.76
N GLU A 35 10.61 12.32 1.61
CA GLU A 35 9.90 12.36 2.89
C GLU A 35 8.38 12.36 2.71
N GLU A 36 7.88 12.98 1.64
CA GLU A 36 6.46 12.97 1.37
C GLU A 36 5.96 11.61 0.88
N ALA A 37 6.72 10.93 0.03
CA ALA A 37 6.39 9.55 -0.37
C ALA A 37 6.39 8.61 0.85
N LYS A 38 7.37 8.75 1.77
CA LYS A 38 7.41 8.02 3.05
C LYS A 38 6.18 8.32 3.90
N ALA A 39 5.73 9.58 3.98
CA ALA A 39 4.54 9.96 4.73
C ALA A 39 3.26 9.33 4.17
N VAL A 40 3.09 9.37 2.84
CA VAL A 40 1.95 8.72 2.15
C VAL A 40 1.99 7.20 2.35
N ALA A 41 3.16 6.57 2.18
CA ALA A 41 3.34 5.14 2.39
C ALA A 41 3.00 4.71 3.83
N TRP A 42 3.42 5.50 4.84
CA TRP A 42 3.08 5.20 6.23
C TRP A 42 1.59 5.36 6.52
N LYS A 43 0.94 6.40 5.96
CA LYS A 43 -0.51 6.58 6.05
C LYS A 43 -1.25 5.39 5.41
N ALA A 44 -0.77 4.94 4.25
CA ALA A 44 -1.29 3.74 3.58
C ALA A 44 -1.18 2.51 4.47
N GLN A 45 0.01 2.24 5.04
CA GLN A 45 0.24 1.06 5.87
C GLN A 45 -0.72 0.99 7.06
N LYS A 46 -0.82 2.07 7.85
CA LYS A 46 -1.74 2.11 9.00
C LYS A 46 -3.20 1.90 8.59
N ARG A 47 -3.63 2.56 7.51
CA ARG A 47 -5.01 2.49 7.04
C ARG A 47 -5.35 1.10 6.50
N LEU A 48 -4.51 0.53 5.65
CA LEU A 48 -4.76 -0.77 5.01
C LEU A 48 -4.74 -1.92 6.02
N CYS A 49 -3.81 -1.89 6.99
CA CYS A 49 -3.83 -2.85 8.11
C CYS A 49 -5.13 -2.73 8.92
N GLY A 50 -5.51 -1.51 9.30
CA GLY A 50 -6.76 -1.27 10.03
C GLY A 50 -8.00 -1.73 9.26
N ARG A 51 -8.08 -1.39 7.97
CA ARG A 51 -9.18 -1.79 7.08
C ARG A 51 -9.26 -3.31 6.92
N TYR A 52 -8.12 -3.98 6.83
CA TYR A 52 -8.08 -5.44 6.77
C TYR A 52 -8.76 -6.03 8.00
N TYR A 53 -8.33 -5.59 9.20
CA TYR A 53 -8.92 -6.06 10.46
C TYR A 53 -10.41 -5.73 10.57
N THR A 54 -10.83 -4.52 10.21
CA THR A 54 -12.25 -4.13 10.24
C THR A 54 -13.10 -5.05 9.37
N LEU A 55 -12.67 -5.32 8.14
CA LEU A 55 -13.43 -6.17 7.21
C LEU A 55 -13.44 -7.64 7.65
N THR A 56 -12.31 -8.17 8.14
CA THR A 56 -12.29 -9.54 8.66
C THR A 56 -13.14 -9.70 9.91
N ARG A 57 -13.14 -8.71 10.82
CA ARG A 57 -14.00 -8.71 12.03
C ARG A 57 -15.48 -8.59 11.69
N ALA A 58 -15.82 -7.98 10.56
CA ALA A 58 -17.18 -7.97 10.01
C ALA A 58 -17.57 -9.29 9.30
N GLY A 59 -16.76 -10.35 9.43
CA GLY A 59 -17.05 -11.68 8.87
C GLY A 59 -16.84 -11.81 7.36
N LYS A 60 -16.17 -10.84 6.71
CA LYS A 60 -15.96 -10.89 5.25
C LYS A 60 -14.90 -11.95 4.91
N ASN A 61 -15.14 -12.69 3.82
CA ASN A 61 -14.17 -13.65 3.29
C ASN A 61 -12.85 -12.95 2.94
N THR A 62 -11.73 -13.55 3.34
CA THR A 62 -10.37 -13.04 3.11
C THR A 62 -10.09 -12.67 1.65
N LYS A 63 -10.65 -13.40 0.67
CA LYS A 63 -10.50 -13.07 -0.75
C LYS A 63 -11.12 -11.70 -1.08
N LEU A 64 -12.32 -11.42 -0.55
CA LEU A 64 -12.99 -10.13 -0.72
C LEU A 64 -12.22 -9.01 0.00
N VAL A 65 -11.69 -9.30 1.19
CA VAL A 65 -10.85 -8.36 1.94
C VAL A 65 -9.61 -8.00 1.12
N CYS A 66 -8.85 -8.99 0.62
CA CYS A 66 -7.64 -8.74 -0.16
C CYS A 66 -7.92 -7.90 -1.42
N VAL A 67 -9.03 -8.17 -2.11
CA VAL A 67 -9.43 -7.36 -3.28
C VAL A 67 -9.77 -5.92 -2.88
N ALA A 68 -10.46 -5.70 -1.75
CA ALA A 68 -10.75 -4.35 -1.25
C ALA A 68 -9.47 -3.59 -0.87
N ILE A 69 -8.53 -4.26 -0.19
CA ILE A 69 -7.23 -3.71 0.16
C ILE A 69 -6.41 -3.38 -1.09
N ALA A 70 -6.37 -4.27 -2.08
CA ALA A 70 -5.64 -4.06 -3.33
C ALA A 70 -6.15 -2.84 -4.11
N ARG A 71 -7.47 -2.61 -4.14
CA ARG A 71 -8.08 -1.43 -4.77
C ARG A 71 -7.67 -0.15 -4.06
N GLU A 72 -7.68 -0.16 -2.74
CA GLU A 72 -7.28 1.02 -1.97
C GLU A 72 -5.77 1.28 -2.06
N LEU A 73 -4.94 0.23 -2.05
CA LEU A 73 -3.50 0.30 -2.28
C LEU A 73 -3.17 0.96 -3.62
N ALA A 74 -3.88 0.62 -4.69
CA ALA A 74 -3.67 1.25 -5.99
C ALA A 74 -3.86 2.77 -5.93
N GLY A 75 -4.82 3.26 -5.15
CA GLY A 75 -5.02 4.70 -4.93
C GLY A 75 -3.86 5.36 -4.20
N PHE A 76 -3.27 4.69 -3.20
CA PHE A 76 -2.07 5.19 -2.53
C PHE A 76 -0.85 5.22 -3.45
N VAL A 77 -0.64 4.16 -4.25
CA VAL A 77 0.43 4.13 -5.25
C VAL A 77 0.25 5.27 -6.24
N TRP A 78 -0.96 5.48 -6.74
CA TRP A 78 -1.28 6.59 -7.63
C TRP A 78 -1.00 7.96 -6.99
N GLY A 79 -1.38 8.14 -5.72
CA GLY A 79 -1.09 9.36 -4.97
C GLY A 79 0.42 9.66 -4.88
N ILE A 80 1.24 8.65 -4.61
CA ILE A 80 2.72 8.80 -4.62
C ILE A 80 3.20 9.16 -6.02
N VAL A 81 2.74 8.46 -7.06
CA VAL A 81 3.13 8.72 -8.45
C VAL A 81 2.81 10.16 -8.86
N CYS A 82 1.60 10.64 -8.61
CA CYS A 82 1.22 12.02 -8.91
C CYS A 82 2.07 13.06 -8.17
N GLN A 83 2.55 12.73 -6.97
CA GLN A 83 3.35 13.64 -6.16
C GLN A 83 4.83 13.65 -6.56
N GLU A 84 5.39 12.49 -6.92
CA GLU A 84 6.82 12.33 -7.17
C GLU A 84 7.20 12.53 -8.63
N MET A 85 6.36 12.13 -9.59
CA MET A 85 6.67 12.27 -11.02
C MET A 85 7.00 13.72 -11.44
N PRO A 86 6.29 14.77 -10.95
CA PRO A 86 6.66 16.15 -11.28
C PRO A 86 8.05 16.54 -10.76
N LYS A 87 8.47 16.01 -9.61
CA LYS A 87 9.79 16.32 -9.02
C LYS A 87 10.94 15.70 -9.82
N LEU A 88 10.69 14.51 -10.39
CA LEU A 88 11.67 13.81 -11.23
C LEU A 88 11.84 14.44 -12.61
N ALA A 89 10.85 15.19 -13.11
CA ALA A 89 10.90 15.85 -14.42
C ALA A 89 11.67 17.19 -14.40
N VAL A 90 12.04 17.69 -13.22
CA VAL A 90 12.72 18.98 -13.02
C VAL A 90 14.24 18.81 -12.83
N HIS A 91 14.73 17.56 -12.82
CA HIS A 91 16.14 17.19 -12.84
C HIS A 91 16.51 16.54 -14.17
#